data_AF-A0A967EEE4-F1
#
_entry.id   AF-A0A967EEE4-F1
#
_cell.length_a   1.000
_cell.length_b   1.000
_cell.length_c   1.000
_cell.angle_alpha   90.00
_cell.angle_beta   90.00
_cell.angle_gamma   90.00
#
_symmetry.space_group_name_H-M   'P 1'
#
loop_
_entity.id
_entity.type
_entity.pdbx_description
1 polymer ?
#
loop_
_entity_poly.entity_id
_entity_poly.type
_entity_poly.pdbx_seq_one_letter_code
_entity_poly.pdbx_strand_id
1 'polypeptide(L)'
;MRVLSASSSPRAGTGHWPRPPACLTAARLHHPPEGARVAVAGLVILRQRPGTAKGVIFLTLEDETGVVNVVVWRALYEHARRAVIAGRMLRVTGRIQRQSGVVHVIAEQIEDLSSLLDRLLEP
;
A
#
# COMPACT_ATOMS: atom_id res chain seq x y z
N MET A 1 35.95 11.39 -27.45
CA MET A 1 36.22 11.28 -25.99
C MET A 1 34.99 11.82 -25.26
N ARG A 2 34.10 10.94 -24.77
CA ARG A 2 32.81 11.31 -24.14
C ARG A 2 33.06 11.68 -22.67
N VAL A 3 32.77 12.92 -22.30
CA VAL A 3 32.66 13.32 -20.88
C VAL A 3 31.22 13.02 -20.46
N LEU A 4 31.01 11.95 -19.71
CA LEU A 4 29.73 11.68 -19.06
C LEU A 4 29.70 12.47 -17.75
N SER A 5 28.86 13.51 -17.73
CA SER A 5 28.46 14.23 -16.53
C SER A 5 27.73 13.26 -15.60
N ALA A 6 28.34 12.93 -14.46
CA ALA A 6 27.70 12.21 -13.38
C ALA A 6 26.76 13.18 -12.65
N SER A 7 25.47 13.08 -12.92
CA SER A 7 24.44 13.71 -12.10
C SER A 7 24.33 12.96 -10.78
N SER A 8 24.96 13.50 -9.73
CA SER A 8 24.82 13.01 -8.37
C SER A 8 23.43 13.35 -7.85
N SER A 9 22.49 12.42 -7.99
CA SER A 9 21.21 12.48 -7.27
C SER A 9 21.51 12.37 -5.76
N PRO A 10 20.96 13.25 -4.91
CA PRO A 10 21.22 13.20 -3.47
C PRO A 10 20.67 11.89 -2.93
N ARG A 11 21.52 11.11 -2.26
CA ARG A 11 21.09 9.89 -1.56
C ARG A 11 20.06 10.30 -0.52
N ALA A 12 18.78 10.02 -0.80
CA ALA A 12 17.70 10.18 0.16
C ALA A 12 18.10 9.45 1.45
N GLY A 13 17.98 10.17 2.59
CA GLY A 13 18.54 9.76 3.86
C GLY A 13 18.21 8.32 4.25
N THR A 14 19.09 7.72 5.04
CA THR A 14 18.87 6.42 5.69
C THR A 14 17.76 6.55 6.73
N GLY A 15 16.53 6.81 6.29
CA GLY A 15 15.36 6.96 7.14
C GLY A 15 14.93 5.58 7.60
N HIS A 16 14.91 5.36 8.91
CA HIS A 16 14.32 4.15 9.48
C HIS A 16 12.79 4.19 9.28
N TRP A 17 12.24 3.21 8.55
CA TRP A 17 10.80 2.97 8.47
C TRP A 17 10.47 1.58 9.05
N PRO A 18 9.27 1.40 9.65
CA PRO A 18 8.82 0.11 10.15
C PRO A 18 8.80 -0.94 9.05
N ARG A 19 9.30 -2.14 9.35
CA ARG A 19 9.28 -3.28 8.44
C ARG A 19 8.07 -4.15 8.73
N PRO A 20 7.48 -4.81 7.71
CA PRO A 20 6.44 -5.81 7.93
C PRO A 20 6.86 -6.80 9.04
N PRO A 21 5.96 -7.14 9.98
CA PRO A 21 4.52 -6.85 9.99
C PRO A 21 4.13 -5.47 10.54
N ALA A 22 5.09 -4.66 11.02
CA ALA A 22 4.81 -3.32 11.54
C ALA A 22 4.40 -2.36 10.41
N CYS A 23 3.34 -1.59 10.65
CA CYS A 23 2.74 -0.75 9.64
C CYS A 23 3.37 0.65 9.59
N LEU A 24 3.57 1.14 8.36
CA LEU A 24 3.89 2.51 8.03
C LEU A 24 2.59 3.31 7.94
N THR A 25 2.57 4.51 8.51
CA THR A 25 1.43 5.43 8.38
C THR A 25 1.35 6.03 6.98
N ALA A 26 0.15 6.41 6.53
CA ALA A 26 -0.07 6.99 5.21
C ALA A 26 0.81 8.22 4.95
N ALA A 27 0.91 9.14 5.91
CA ALA A 27 1.75 10.35 5.80
C ALA A 27 3.24 10.04 5.55
N ARG A 28 3.70 8.82 5.89
CA ARG A 28 5.11 8.44 5.76
C ARG A 28 5.42 7.63 4.49
N LEU A 29 4.44 7.38 3.61
CA LEU A 29 4.64 6.62 2.36
C LEU A 29 5.74 7.17 1.43
N HIS A 30 6.10 8.45 1.56
CA HIS A 30 7.18 9.05 0.78
C HIS A 30 8.60 8.71 1.28
N HIS A 31 8.74 8.14 2.49
CA HIS A 31 10.05 7.89 3.08
C HIS A 31 10.78 6.65 2.53
N PRO A 32 10.14 5.48 2.39
CA PRO A 32 10.84 4.31 1.87
C PRO A 32 11.21 4.50 0.39
N PRO A 33 12.34 3.95 -0.08
CA PRO A 33 12.74 4.02 -1.48
C PRO A 33 11.77 3.22 -2.37
N GLU A 34 11.84 3.47 -3.68
CA GLU A 34 11.10 2.69 -4.70
C GLU A 34 11.36 1.18 -4.52
N GLY A 35 10.32 0.37 -4.64
CA GLY A 35 10.38 -1.08 -4.48
C GLY A 35 10.55 -1.58 -3.04
N ALA A 36 10.67 -0.68 -2.05
CA ALA A 36 10.76 -1.04 -0.64
C ALA A 36 9.50 -1.79 -0.20
N ARG A 37 9.72 -2.90 0.52
CA ARG A 37 8.63 -3.68 1.12
C ARG A 37 8.17 -3.01 2.41
N VAL A 38 6.87 -2.75 2.50
CA VAL A 38 6.19 -2.07 3.61
C VAL A 38 4.91 -2.82 3.99
N ALA A 39 4.43 -2.60 5.21
CA ALA A 39 3.06 -2.92 5.58
C ALA A 39 2.34 -1.60 5.86
N VAL A 40 1.06 -1.53 5.52
CA VAL A 40 0.16 -0.43 5.85
C VAL A 40 -1.13 -1.02 6.40
N ALA A 41 -1.84 -0.28 7.25
CA ALA A 41 -3.15 -0.69 7.73
C ALA A 41 -4.09 0.50 7.72
N GLY A 42 -5.37 0.27 7.41
CA GLY A 42 -6.36 1.32 7.37
C GLY A 42 -7.76 0.82 7.04
N LEU A 43 -8.74 1.70 7.19
CA LEU A 43 -10.12 1.48 6.78
C LEU A 43 -10.22 1.50 5.26
N VAL A 44 -10.98 0.59 4.67
CA VAL A 44 -11.18 0.58 3.23
C VAL A 44 -12.29 1.56 2.85
N ILE A 45 -11.91 2.69 2.25
CA ILE A 45 -12.86 3.75 1.88
C ILE A 45 -13.32 3.67 0.42
N LEU A 46 -12.53 3.04 -0.46
CA LEU A 46 -12.85 2.91 -1.88
C LEU A 46 -12.34 1.60 -2.49
N ARG A 47 -13.12 1.08 -3.44
CA ARG A 47 -12.79 -0.07 -4.28
C ARG A 47 -13.11 0.24 -5.72
N GLN A 48 -12.16 0.05 -6.62
CA GLN A 48 -12.37 0.20 -8.05
C GLN A 48 -11.84 -1.01 -8.80
N ARG A 49 -12.63 -1.50 -9.75
CA ARG A 49 -12.23 -2.56 -10.68
C ARG A 49 -12.57 -2.11 -12.10
N PRO A 50 -11.73 -1.26 -12.73
CA PRO A 50 -12.00 -0.78 -14.08
C PRO A 50 -12.09 -1.96 -15.05
N GLY A 51 -13.12 -1.98 -15.91
CA GLY A 51 -13.31 -3.07 -16.87
C GLY A 51 -12.14 -3.25 -17.85
N THR A 52 -11.37 -2.19 -18.07
CA THR A 52 -10.21 -2.15 -18.99
C THR A 52 -8.89 -2.57 -18.34
N ALA A 53 -8.80 -2.67 -17.01
CA ALA A 53 -7.54 -2.85 -16.29
C ALA A 53 -7.11 -4.31 -16.13
N LYS A 54 -7.47 -5.20 -17.07
CA LYS A 54 -7.06 -6.63 -17.09
C LYS A 54 -7.22 -7.38 -15.73
N GLY A 55 -8.25 -7.03 -14.97
CA GLY A 55 -8.54 -7.66 -13.68
C GLY A 55 -7.78 -7.09 -12.47
N VAL A 56 -7.09 -5.96 -12.62
CA VAL A 56 -6.54 -5.19 -11.50
C VAL A 56 -7.66 -4.57 -10.68
N ILE A 57 -7.47 -4.57 -9.36
CA ILE A 57 -8.32 -3.89 -8.40
C ILE A 57 -7.50 -2.81 -7.71
N PHE A 58 -8.10 -1.64 -7.55
CA PHE A 58 -7.56 -0.55 -6.74
C PHE A 58 -8.35 -0.47 -5.44
N LEU A 59 -7.64 -0.41 -4.32
CA LEU A 59 -8.20 -0.10 -3.02
C LEU A 59 -7.63 1.23 -2.54
N THR A 60 -8.43 2.01 -1.84
CA THR A 60 -7.94 3.14 -1.06
C THR A 60 -8.18 2.83 0.40
N LEU A 61 -7.10 2.79 1.18
CA LEU A 61 -7.14 2.68 2.63
C LEU A 61 -6.99 4.07 3.25
N GLU A 62 -7.58 4.29 4.41
CA GLU A 62 -7.44 5.52 5.18
C GLU A 62 -7.02 5.20 6.62
N ASP A 63 -6.01 5.92 7.11
CA ASP A 63 -5.66 6.05 8.51
C ASP A 63 -5.78 7.53 8.93
N GLU A 64 -5.58 7.84 10.21
CA GLU A 64 -5.70 9.21 10.73
C GLU A 64 -4.69 10.20 10.13
N THR A 65 -3.68 9.69 9.40
CA THR A 65 -2.62 10.49 8.78
C THR A 65 -2.81 10.67 7.26
N GLY A 66 -3.80 10.03 6.67
CA GLY A 66 -4.18 10.20 5.27
C GLY A 66 -4.53 8.88 4.55
N VAL A 67 -4.38 8.89 3.22
CA VAL A 67 -4.81 7.78 2.36
C VAL A 67 -3.64 6.98 1.79
N VAL A 68 -3.86 5.69 1.60
CA VAL A 68 -2.94 4.76 0.93
C VAL A 68 -3.62 4.14 -0.28
N ASN A 69 -3.04 4.37 -1.46
CA ASN A 69 -3.50 3.74 -2.70
C ASN A 69 -2.85 2.37 -2.85
N VAL A 70 -3.66 1.32 -2.92
CA VAL A 70 -3.22 -0.06 -3.04
C VAL A 70 -3.61 -0.62 -4.39
N VAL A 71 -2.67 -1.27 -5.07
CA VAL A 71 -2.92 -2.00 -6.31
C VAL A 71 -2.89 -3.49 -6.01
N VAL A 72 -3.98 -4.18 -6.35
CA VAL A 72 -4.15 -5.62 -6.17
C VAL A 72 -4.23 -6.27 -7.54
N TRP A 73 -3.22 -7.05 -7.88
CA TRP A 73 -3.20 -7.83 -9.12
C TRP A 73 -4.15 -9.03 -9.02
N ARG A 74 -4.64 -9.48 -10.18
CA ARG A 74 -5.61 -10.56 -10.31
C ARG A 74 -5.25 -11.80 -9.48
N ALA A 75 -4.00 -12.26 -9.55
CA ALA A 75 -3.54 -13.46 -8.84
C ALA A 75 -3.69 -13.33 -7.31
N LEU A 76 -3.32 -12.17 -6.75
CA LEU A 76 -3.50 -11.93 -5.32
C LEU A 76 -4.97 -11.77 -4.95
N TYR A 77 -5.75 -11.10 -5.79
CA TYR A 77 -7.20 -11.00 -5.58
C TYR A 77 -7.88 -12.36 -5.55
N GLU A 78 -7.53 -13.28 -6.45
CA GLU A 78 -8.09 -14.63 -6.47
C GLU A 78 -7.81 -15.38 -5.16
N HIS A 79 -6.63 -15.17 -4.56
CA HIS A 79 -6.27 -15.76 -3.26
C HIS A 79 -6.94 -15.06 -2.06
N ALA A 80 -6.99 -13.72 -2.07
CA ALA A 80 -7.48 -12.89 -0.96
C ALA A 80 -8.89 -12.33 -1.21
N ARG A 81 -9.71 -13.03 -2.01
CA ARG A 81 -10.98 -12.51 -2.56
C ARG A 81 -11.92 -11.96 -1.49
N ARG A 82 -12.10 -12.69 -0.37
CA ARG A 82 -12.99 -12.28 0.72
C ARG A 82 -12.53 -10.96 1.34
N ALA A 83 -11.26 -10.85 1.69
CA ALA A 83 -10.70 -9.64 2.28
C ALA A 83 -10.83 -8.43 1.34
N VAL A 84 -10.51 -8.61 0.05
CA VAL A 84 -10.58 -7.53 -0.95
C VAL A 84 -12.01 -7.03 -1.15
N ILE A 85 -13.01 -7.92 -1.17
CA ILE A 85 -14.41 -7.54 -1.43
C ILE A 85 -15.08 -6.99 -0.17
N ALA A 86 -14.93 -7.67 0.97
CA ALA A 86 -15.76 -7.44 2.16
C ALA A 86 -15.02 -6.80 3.34
N GLY A 87 -13.68 -6.82 3.37
CA GLY A 87 -12.91 -6.34 4.51
C GLY A 87 -13.10 -4.85 4.78
N ARG A 88 -13.53 -4.46 5.96
CA ARG A 88 -13.73 -3.06 6.36
C ARG A 88 -12.43 -2.39 6.79
N MET A 89 -11.51 -3.16 7.37
CA MET A 89 -10.17 -2.74 7.74
C MET A 89 -9.19 -3.78 7.23
N LEU A 90 -8.12 -3.35 6.56
CA LEU A 90 -7.13 -4.26 5.98
C LEU A 90 -5.73 -3.89 6.46
N ARG A 91 -4.88 -4.90 6.67
CA ARG A 91 -3.43 -4.75 6.60
C ARG A 91 -2.96 -5.25 5.24
N VAL A 92 -2.18 -4.43 4.56
CA VAL A 92 -1.60 -4.75 3.26
C VAL A 92 -0.09 -4.71 3.38
N THR A 93 0.55 -5.85 3.11
CA THR A 93 1.99 -5.90 2.89
C THR A 93 2.26 -5.87 1.39
N GLY A 94 3.14 -4.99 0.95
CA GLY A 94 3.42 -4.78 -0.45
C GLY A 94 4.67 -3.95 -0.72
N ARG A 95 4.85 -3.52 -1.96
CA ARG A 95 6.00 -2.72 -2.39
C ARG A 95 5.60 -1.31 -2.77
N ILE A 96 6.41 -0.34 -2.40
CA ILE A 96 6.26 1.04 -2.86
C ILE A 96 6.48 1.09 -4.38
N GLN A 97 5.52 1.71 -5.08
CA GLN A 97 5.65 2.11 -6.47
C GLN A 97 5.30 3.58 -6.62
N ARG A 98 6.15 4.36 -7.28
CA ARG A 98 5.94 5.80 -7.53
C ARG A 98 5.68 6.05 -9.00
N GLN A 99 4.54 6.66 -9.31
CA GLN A 99 4.20 7.01 -10.68
C GLN A 99 3.48 8.35 -10.71
N SER A 100 3.96 9.27 -11.56
CA SER A 100 3.33 10.59 -11.78
C SER A 100 3.02 11.37 -10.49
N GLY A 101 3.91 11.29 -9.50
CA GLY A 101 3.75 11.97 -8.20
C GLY A 101 2.87 11.23 -7.19
N VAL A 102 2.22 10.14 -7.58
CA VAL A 102 1.38 9.31 -6.69
C VAL A 102 2.19 8.11 -6.19
N VAL A 103 2.01 7.79 -4.89
CA VAL A 103 2.59 6.59 -4.28
C VAL A 103 1.51 5.51 -4.18
N HIS A 104 1.84 4.34 -4.69
CA HIS A 104 1.05 3.14 -4.58
C HIS A 104 1.77 2.09 -3.74
N VAL A 105 1.01 1.25 -3.04
CA VAL A 105 1.47 -0.01 -2.47
C VAL A 105 0.99 -1.14 -3.37
N ILE A 106 1.93 -1.82 -4.02
CA ILE A 106 1.63 -3.00 -4.84
C ILE A 106 1.51 -4.19 -3.91
N ALA A 107 0.29 -4.66 -3.70
CA ALA A 107 -0.02 -5.65 -2.69
C ALA A 107 0.64 -7.01 -3.02
N GLU A 108 1.24 -7.61 -2.00
CA GLU A 108 1.77 -8.98 -2.00
C GLU A 108 0.99 -9.88 -1.02
N GLN A 109 0.51 -9.31 0.08
CA GLN A 109 -0.30 -10.00 1.10
C GLN A 109 -1.39 -9.05 1.62
N ILE A 110 -2.58 -9.59 1.85
CA ILE A 110 -3.73 -8.83 2.37
C ILE A 110 -4.32 -9.62 3.53
N GLU A 111 -4.48 -8.96 4.67
CA GLU A 111 -5.05 -9.51 5.88
C GLU A 111 -6.28 -8.70 6.26
N ASP A 112 -7.39 -9.40 6.53
CA ASP A 112 -8.63 -8.79 6.97
C ASP A 112 -8.56 -8.55 8.48
N LEU A 113 -8.58 -7.27 8.87
CA LEU A 113 -8.57 -6.81 10.24
C LEU A 113 -9.95 -6.35 10.71
N SER A 114 -11.02 -6.65 9.96
CA SER A 114 -12.38 -6.21 10.29
C SER A 114 -12.84 -6.63 11.69
N SER A 115 -12.36 -7.76 12.19
CA SER A 115 -12.66 -8.22 13.56
C SER A 115 -12.17 -7.25 14.63
N LEU A 116 -11.12 -6.45 14.36
CA LEU A 116 -10.66 -5.42 15.28
C LEU A 116 -11.70 -4.31 15.45
N LEU A 117 -12.48 -4.02 14.41
CA LEU A 117 -13.57 -3.04 14.47
C LEU A 117 -14.75 -3.57 15.28
N ASP A 118 -15.03 -4.88 15.18
CA ASP A 118 -16.11 -5.50 15.95
C ASP A 118 -15.85 -5.38 17.46
N ARG A 119 -14.58 -5.45 17.87
CA ARG A 119 -14.17 -5.25 19.27
C ARG A 119 -14.40 -3.82 19.79
N LEU A 120 -14.57 -2.82 18.93
CA LEU A 120 -14.90 -1.47 19.37
C LEU A 120 -16.36 -1.36 19.86
N LEU A 121 -17.18 -2.36 19.55
CA LEU A 121 -18.58 -2.44 19.96
C LEU A 121 -18.77 -3.36 21.19
N GLU A 122 -17.69 -3.98 21.67
CA GLU A 122 -17.72 -4.78 22.90
C GLU A 122 -17.86 -3.83 24.10
N PRO A 123 -18.78 -4.10 25.04
CA PRO A 123 -19.08 -3.23 26.18
C PRO A 123 -17.99 -3.19 27.25
#